data_AF-A0A8F2JAG7-F1
#
_entry.id   AF-A0A8F2JAG7-F1
#
_cell.length_a   1.000
_cell.length_b   1.000
_cell.length_c   1.000
_cell.angle_alpha   90.00
_cell.angle_beta   90.00
_cell.angle_gamma   90.00
#
_symmetry.space_group_name_H-M   'P 1'
#
loop_
_entity.id
_entity.type
_entity.pdbx_description
1 polymer ?
#
loop_
_entity_poly.entity_id
_entity_poly.type
_entity_poly.pdbx_seq_one_letter_code
_entity_poly.pdbx_strand_id
1 'polypeptide(L)'
;MARQLLDMVTGYMGGEVQQPTPVPSTKEIDAFYRVRTRKHGWLPEVCNLADYAGWEDSPITDVSIGVSHGSVKYRAHVMGGDWLPWVTGYNINDVVNGYAGNGKVIDAIEVYFYTPDDIRPYQKAKYRVAPVGGGYYAFQYDSETTNGQDGYAGLFGKAIGKFQLTIE
;
A
#
# COMPACT_ATOMS: atom_id res chain seq x y z
N MET A 1 16.74 42.94 48.29
CA MET A 1 15.64 43.91 48.45
C MET A 1 15.10 44.24 47.07
N ALA A 2 13.81 43.97 46.84
CA ALA A 2 13.08 44.23 45.61
C ALA A 2 12.84 45.73 45.38
N ARG A 3 12.75 46.18 44.12
CA ARG A 3 11.53 46.80 43.55
C ARG A 3 11.70 47.27 42.10
N GLN A 4 10.66 46.96 41.33
CA GLN A 4 10.29 47.46 40.00
C GLN A 4 9.89 48.95 40.00
N LEU A 5 9.74 49.48 38.77
CA LEU A 5 8.89 50.56 38.22
C LEU A 5 9.76 51.57 37.45
N LEU A 6 9.51 51.98 36.20
CA LEU A 6 8.23 52.23 35.52
C LEU A 6 8.42 52.38 33.99
N ASP A 7 7.62 51.62 33.24
CA ASP A 7 6.96 51.78 31.93
C ASP A 7 7.49 52.72 30.82
N MET A 8 7.70 52.11 29.64
CA MET A 8 7.17 52.62 28.37
C MET A 8 6.41 51.48 27.67
N VAL A 9 5.08 51.52 27.75
CA VAL A 9 4.17 50.74 26.90
C VAL A 9 3.61 51.68 25.84
N THR A 10 3.75 51.33 24.56
CA THR A 10 2.65 51.27 23.56
C THR A 10 3.21 50.76 22.23
N GLY A 11 2.71 49.61 21.77
CA GLY A 11 2.98 49.06 20.44
C GLY A 11 2.62 47.59 20.30
N TYR A 12 1.33 47.25 20.47
CA TYR A 12 0.76 45.95 20.07
C TYR A 12 0.86 45.77 18.55
N MET A 13 1.33 44.61 18.08
CA MET A 13 0.70 43.81 17.01
C MET A 13 1.36 42.42 16.98
N GLY A 14 0.54 41.37 17.12
CA GLY A 14 0.98 39.97 17.17
C GLY A 14 1.59 39.48 15.86
N GLY A 15 2.73 38.80 15.97
CA GLY A 15 3.24 37.92 14.92
C GLY A 15 2.93 36.48 15.30
N GLU A 16 2.05 35.84 14.53
CA GLU A 16 1.87 34.40 14.57
C GLU A 16 3.22 33.73 14.30
N VAL A 17 3.62 32.80 15.17
CA VAL A 17 4.78 31.94 14.91
C VAL A 17 4.43 31.04 13.73
N GLN A 18 4.92 31.38 12.52
CA GLN A 18 4.81 30.49 11.37
C GLN A 18 5.64 29.23 11.66
N GLN A 19 4.94 28.12 11.91
CA GLN A 19 5.54 26.80 11.98
C GLN A 19 6.26 26.55 10.63
N PRO A 20 7.54 26.15 10.62
CA PRO A 20 8.25 25.95 9.36
C PRO A 20 7.51 24.91 8.51
N THR A 21 7.23 25.27 7.26
CA THR A 21 6.63 24.35 6.29
C THR A 21 7.60 23.16 6.12
N PRO A 22 7.15 21.91 6.29
CA PRO A 22 8.04 20.76 6.11
C PRO A 22 8.62 20.79 4.69
N VAL A 23 9.95 20.77 4.60
CA VAL A 23 10.66 20.65 3.33
C VAL A 23 10.34 19.25 2.76
N PRO A 24 9.86 19.13 1.52
CA PRO A 24 9.53 17.84 0.95
C PRO A 24 10.75 16.90 0.98
N SER A 25 10.59 15.72 1.56
CA SER A 25 11.67 14.72 1.63
C SER A 25 11.54 13.73 0.47
N THR A 26 12.66 13.33 -0.12
CA THR A 26 12.74 12.28 -1.14
C THR A 26 12.90 10.90 -0.48
N LYS A 27 12.20 10.67 0.64
CA LYS A 27 12.36 9.45 1.43
C LYS A 27 11.88 8.24 0.63
N GLU A 28 12.72 7.21 0.58
CA GLU A 28 12.31 5.91 0.04
C GLU A 28 11.25 5.29 0.96
N ILE A 29 10.14 4.87 0.36
CA ILE A 29 9.02 4.24 1.04
C ILE A 29 9.04 2.76 0.68
N ASP A 30 9.26 1.92 1.69
CA ASP A 30 9.27 0.47 1.50
C ASP A 30 7.85 -0.06 1.53
N ALA A 31 7.53 -0.95 0.60
CA ALA A 31 6.36 -1.80 0.64
C ALA A 31 6.70 -3.16 1.24
N PHE A 32 5.91 -3.61 2.21
CA PHE A 32 6.00 -4.95 2.80
C PHE A 32 4.73 -5.71 2.48
N TYR A 33 4.87 -6.93 1.96
CA TYR A 33 3.71 -7.73 1.58
C TYR A 33 3.93 -9.21 1.76
N ARG A 34 2.83 -9.94 1.98
CA ARG A 34 2.80 -11.40 2.03
C ARG A 34 1.46 -11.92 1.54
N VAL A 35 1.44 -13.18 1.15
CA VAL A 35 0.25 -13.82 0.59
C VAL A 35 -0.04 -15.13 1.30
N ARG A 36 -1.33 -15.46 1.40
CA ARG A 36 -1.78 -16.79 1.77
C ARG A 36 -2.03 -17.58 0.50
N THR A 37 -1.53 -18.81 0.46
CA THR A 37 -1.78 -19.73 -0.65
C THR A 37 -2.62 -20.92 -0.19
N ARG A 38 -3.33 -21.55 -1.12
CA ARG A 38 -4.14 -22.75 -0.83
C ARG A 38 -3.35 -23.88 -0.18
N LYS A 39 -2.13 -24.14 -0.65
CA LYS A 39 -1.33 -25.29 -0.22
C LYS A 39 -0.45 -24.98 1.00
N HIS A 40 0.02 -23.74 1.16
CA HIS A 40 1.08 -23.42 2.12
C HIS A 40 0.64 -22.46 3.23
N GLY A 41 -0.59 -21.94 3.20
CA GLY A 41 -1.00 -20.91 4.15
C GLY A 41 -0.22 -19.62 3.93
N TRP A 42 -0.03 -18.83 4.99
CA TRP A 42 0.71 -17.57 4.93
C TRP A 42 2.19 -17.83 4.66
N LEU A 43 2.71 -17.22 3.60
CA LEU A 43 4.12 -17.25 3.24
C LEU A 43 4.90 -16.13 3.95
N PRO A 44 6.25 -16.19 3.96
CA PRO A 44 7.09 -15.11 4.45
C PRO A 44 6.81 -13.76 3.78
N GLU A 45 7.18 -12.70 4.48
CA GLU A 45 7.10 -11.33 3.97
C GLU A 45 8.19 -11.02 2.94
N VAL A 46 7.82 -10.21 1.96
CA VAL A 46 8.71 -9.65 0.96
C VAL A 46 8.72 -8.13 1.10
N CYS A 47 9.91 -7.54 0.98
CA CYS A 47 10.11 -6.11 0.92
C CYS A 47 10.40 -5.69 -0.52
N ASN A 48 9.61 -4.76 -1.05
CA ASN A 48 9.74 -4.23 -2.41
C ASN A 48 9.90 -5.34 -3.47
N LEU A 49 10.81 -5.14 -4.42
CA LEU A 49 11.14 -6.10 -5.48
C LEU A 49 12.32 -7.02 -5.12
N ALA A 50 12.67 -7.14 -3.84
CA ALA A 50 13.73 -8.04 -3.40
C ALA A 50 13.42 -9.51 -3.73
N ASP A 51 12.13 -9.86 -3.79
CA ASP A 51 11.63 -11.15 -4.26
C ASP A 51 10.17 -11.00 -4.77
N TYR A 52 9.37 -12.08 -4.71
CA TYR A 52 7.93 -12.10 -4.94
C TYR A 52 7.21 -12.94 -3.89
N ALA A 53 5.93 -12.63 -3.65
CA ALA A 53 5.10 -13.43 -2.77
C ALA A 53 4.33 -14.48 -3.58
N GLY A 54 4.51 -15.76 -3.24
CA GLY A 54 3.93 -16.92 -3.92
C GLY A 54 4.89 -18.12 -3.88
N TRP A 55 4.38 -19.34 -3.99
CA TRP A 55 5.22 -20.54 -3.95
C TRP A 55 4.58 -21.71 -4.70
N GLU A 56 5.41 -22.49 -5.42
CA GLU A 56 5.03 -23.75 -6.08
C GLU A 56 3.76 -23.68 -6.95
N ASP A 57 3.51 -22.54 -7.59
CA ASP A 57 2.29 -22.32 -8.38
C ASP A 57 0.99 -22.59 -7.59
N SER A 58 1.04 -22.53 -6.26
CA SER A 58 -0.15 -22.65 -5.42
C SER A 58 -0.99 -21.36 -5.54
N PRO A 59 -2.29 -21.45 -5.87
CA PRO A 59 -3.16 -20.28 -5.99
C PRO A 59 -3.17 -19.45 -4.70
N ILE A 60 -3.08 -18.13 -4.87
CA ILE A 60 -3.22 -17.14 -3.80
C ILE A 60 -4.70 -17.00 -3.42
N THR A 61 -4.95 -16.82 -2.13
CA THR A 61 -6.29 -16.62 -1.57
C THR A 61 -6.44 -15.32 -0.80
N ASP A 62 -5.34 -14.82 -0.22
CA ASP A 62 -5.35 -13.62 0.60
C ASP A 62 -4.03 -12.87 0.42
N VAL A 63 -4.06 -11.54 0.54
CA VAL A 63 -2.90 -10.66 0.44
C VAL A 63 -2.91 -9.67 1.60
N SER A 64 -1.76 -9.42 2.23
CA SER A 64 -1.58 -8.41 3.27
C SER A 64 -0.48 -7.46 2.83
N ILE A 65 -0.74 -6.15 2.88
CA ILE A 65 0.14 -5.09 2.35
C ILE A 65 0.29 -3.97 3.37
N GLY A 66 1.52 -3.54 3.60
CA GLY A 66 1.88 -2.41 4.45
C GLY A 66 2.97 -1.56 3.80
N VAL A 67 3.18 -0.35 4.33
CA VAL A 67 4.20 0.60 3.87
C VAL A 67 4.96 1.20 5.04
N SER A 68 6.23 1.54 4.87
CA SER A 68 7.07 2.15 5.93
C SER A 68 6.65 3.59 6.28
N HIS A 69 5.98 4.28 5.35
CA HIS A 69 5.49 5.64 5.53
C HIS A 69 4.26 5.90 4.67
N GLY A 70 3.34 6.75 5.15
CA GLY A 70 2.05 6.98 4.51
C GLY A 70 1.04 5.87 4.81
N SER A 71 0.10 5.68 3.88
CA SER A 71 -0.94 4.67 4.03
C SER A 71 -1.26 4.02 2.69
N VAL A 72 -1.76 2.80 2.76
CA VAL A 72 -2.17 2.02 1.59
C VAL A 72 -3.57 1.48 1.85
N LYS A 73 -4.39 1.44 0.79
CA LYS A 73 -5.59 0.61 0.77
C LYS A 73 -5.46 -0.42 -0.32
N TYR A 74 -6.04 -1.58 -0.10
CA TYR A 74 -6.01 -2.66 -1.08
C TYR A 74 -7.23 -3.56 -0.95
N ARG A 75 -7.56 -4.24 -2.04
CA ARG A 75 -8.63 -5.24 -2.10
C ARG A 75 -8.29 -6.33 -3.10
N ALA A 76 -9.00 -7.44 -3.02
CA ALA A 76 -8.84 -8.57 -3.92
C ALA A 76 -10.19 -8.96 -4.53
N HIS A 77 -10.14 -9.42 -5.78
CA HIS A 77 -11.27 -10.02 -6.47
C HIS A 77 -11.24 -11.53 -6.29
N VAL A 78 -12.34 -12.11 -5.83
CA VAL A 78 -12.46 -13.57 -5.75
C VAL A 78 -12.73 -14.12 -7.14
N MET A 79 -11.98 -15.12 -7.55
CA MET A 79 -12.19 -15.76 -8.85
C MET A 79 -13.61 -16.30 -8.99
N GLY A 80 -14.31 -15.83 -10.03
CA GLY A 80 -15.71 -16.17 -10.29
C GLY A 80 -16.68 -15.62 -9.23
N GLY A 81 -16.24 -14.67 -8.41
CA GLY A 81 -17.03 -13.97 -7.42
C GLY A 81 -16.93 -12.46 -7.62
N ASP A 82 -16.95 -11.72 -6.50
CA ASP A 82 -16.91 -10.27 -6.48
C ASP A 82 -15.60 -9.74 -5.89
N TRP A 83 -15.40 -8.44 -6.05
CA TRP A 83 -14.43 -7.67 -5.26
C TRP A 83 -14.81 -7.71 -3.78
N LEU A 84 -13.83 -8.03 -2.95
CA LEU A 84 -13.96 -7.88 -1.50
C LEU A 84 -13.85 -6.41 -1.07
N PRO A 85 -14.34 -6.06 0.13
CA PRO A 85 -14.16 -4.73 0.68
C PRO A 85 -12.69 -4.31 0.76
N TRP A 86 -12.48 -2.99 0.77
CA TRP A 86 -11.17 -2.40 0.99
C TRP A 86 -10.64 -2.68 2.39
N VAL A 87 -9.33 -2.90 2.47
CA VAL A 87 -8.57 -3.10 3.69
C VAL A 87 -7.44 -2.07 3.76
N THR A 88 -7.13 -1.61 4.96
CA THR A 88 -6.05 -0.63 5.21
C THR A 88 -5.03 -1.09 6.25
N GLY A 89 -5.33 -2.15 7.01
CA GLY A 89 -4.41 -2.67 8.02
C GLY A 89 -3.40 -3.65 7.44
N TYR A 90 -2.46 -4.04 8.30
CA TYR A 90 -1.33 -4.90 7.96
C TYR A 90 -0.98 -5.82 9.13
N ASN A 91 -1.86 -6.80 9.37
CA ASN A 91 -1.69 -7.77 10.46
C ASN A 91 -2.44 -9.06 10.14
N ILE A 92 -1.74 -10.13 9.79
CA ILE A 92 -2.38 -11.41 9.41
C ILE A 92 -3.21 -12.08 10.53
N ASN A 93 -3.10 -11.62 11.78
CA ASN A 93 -3.92 -12.08 12.89
C ASN A 93 -5.20 -11.24 13.07
N ASP A 94 -5.33 -10.11 12.39
CA ASP A 94 -6.56 -9.32 12.31
C ASP A 94 -7.36 -9.78 11.08
N VAL A 95 -8.35 -10.63 11.31
CA VAL A 95 -9.19 -11.20 10.25
C VAL A 95 -10.19 -10.20 9.64
N VAL A 96 -10.32 -9.00 10.22
CA VAL A 96 -11.29 -7.99 9.78
C VAL A 96 -10.63 -6.95 8.88
N ASN A 97 -9.47 -6.44 9.27
CA ASN A 97 -8.79 -5.36 8.53
C ASN A 97 -7.29 -5.63 8.31
N GLY A 98 -6.80 -6.86 8.54
CA GLY A 98 -5.38 -7.17 8.41
C GLY A 98 -4.92 -7.58 7.01
N TYR A 99 -5.84 -8.03 6.16
CA TYR A 99 -5.56 -8.54 4.82
C TYR A 99 -6.83 -8.58 3.95
N ALA A 100 -6.66 -8.53 2.63
CA ALA A 100 -7.72 -8.70 1.66
C ALA A 100 -7.78 -10.17 1.22
N GLY A 101 -8.92 -10.82 1.42
CA GLY A 101 -9.13 -12.22 1.10
C GLY A 101 -10.15 -12.86 2.03
N ASN A 102 -10.70 -14.00 1.63
CA ASN A 102 -11.60 -14.81 2.46
C ASN A 102 -11.30 -16.31 2.33
N GLY A 103 -10.04 -16.65 2.04
CA GLY A 103 -9.59 -18.02 1.80
C GLY A 103 -10.04 -18.64 0.45
N LYS A 104 -10.77 -17.90 -0.39
CA LYS A 104 -11.07 -18.31 -1.78
C LYS A 104 -9.99 -17.82 -2.73
N VAL A 105 -9.82 -18.51 -3.86
CA VAL A 105 -8.81 -18.14 -4.88
C VAL A 105 -9.12 -16.75 -5.42
N ILE A 106 -8.09 -15.92 -5.54
CA ILE A 106 -8.20 -14.58 -6.13
C ILE A 106 -7.59 -14.55 -7.54
N ASP A 107 -8.12 -13.67 -8.38
CA ASP A 107 -7.69 -13.47 -9.78
C ASP A 107 -7.37 -12.01 -10.14
N ALA A 108 -7.65 -11.06 -9.23
CA ALA A 108 -7.17 -9.69 -9.33
C ALA A 108 -6.90 -9.07 -7.95
N ILE A 109 -5.97 -8.11 -7.92
CA ILE A 109 -5.63 -7.29 -6.75
C ILE A 109 -5.64 -5.82 -7.19
N GLU A 110 -6.23 -4.96 -6.36
CA GLU A 110 -6.16 -3.50 -6.52
C GLU A 110 -5.47 -2.90 -5.30
N VAL A 111 -4.51 -2.00 -5.53
CA VAL A 111 -3.72 -1.33 -4.50
C VAL A 111 -3.71 0.16 -4.82
N TYR A 112 -3.84 1.00 -3.80
CA TYR A 112 -3.70 2.45 -3.93
C TYR A 112 -2.85 2.98 -2.78
N PHE A 113 -1.78 3.70 -3.11
CA PHE A 113 -0.91 4.34 -2.13
C PHE A 113 -1.28 5.81 -1.94
N TYR A 114 -1.43 6.22 -0.68
CA TYR A 114 -1.61 7.61 -0.31
C TYR A 114 -0.26 8.21 0.08
N THR A 115 0.33 8.95 -0.86
CA THR A 115 1.57 9.71 -0.61
C THR A 115 1.35 10.71 0.53
N PRO A 116 2.22 10.72 1.56
CA PRO A 116 2.20 11.72 2.62
C PRO A 116 2.38 13.17 2.12
N ASP A 117 1.86 14.14 2.86
CA ASP A 117 1.94 15.55 2.49
C ASP A 117 3.37 16.08 2.38
N ASP A 118 4.32 15.50 3.13
CA ASP A 118 5.73 15.85 3.18
C ASP A 118 6.61 15.10 2.15
N ILE A 119 6.01 14.27 1.28
CA ILE A 119 6.74 13.51 0.26
C ILE A 119 6.45 14.09 -1.13
N ARG A 120 7.49 14.58 -1.81
CA ARG A 120 7.39 14.98 -3.23
C ARG A 120 8.62 14.48 -4.01
N PRO A 121 8.47 14.09 -5.29
CA PRO A 121 7.22 14.01 -6.06
C PRO A 121 6.22 12.99 -5.51
N TYR A 122 4.96 13.04 -5.97
CA TYR A 122 3.96 12.03 -5.61
C TYR A 122 4.42 10.66 -6.08
N GLN A 123 4.38 9.68 -5.19
CA GLN A 123 4.70 8.28 -5.45
C GLN A 123 3.41 7.47 -5.55
N LYS A 124 3.49 6.26 -6.10
CA LYS A 124 2.38 5.35 -6.38
C LYS A 124 2.72 3.94 -5.94
N ALA A 125 1.71 3.14 -5.67
CA ALA A 125 1.88 1.70 -5.64
C ALA A 125 2.15 1.21 -7.06
N LYS A 126 3.29 0.57 -7.29
CA LYS A 126 3.58 -0.15 -8.53
C LYS A 126 3.64 -1.63 -8.28
N TYR A 127 2.73 -2.37 -8.90
CA TYR A 127 2.54 -3.78 -8.60
C TYR A 127 2.17 -4.60 -9.81
N ARG A 128 2.36 -5.91 -9.71
CA ARG A 128 2.00 -6.85 -10.77
C ARG A 128 1.76 -8.25 -10.19
N VAL A 129 1.08 -9.06 -10.97
CA VAL A 129 0.83 -10.46 -10.65
C VAL A 129 1.25 -11.37 -11.81
N ALA A 130 1.54 -12.63 -11.49
CA ALA A 130 1.63 -13.70 -12.47
C ALA A 130 0.52 -14.72 -12.20
N PRO A 131 -0.16 -15.24 -13.23
CA PRO A 131 -1.09 -16.34 -13.04
C PRO A 131 -0.31 -17.61 -12.66
N VAL A 132 -1.01 -18.56 -12.05
CA VAL A 132 -0.49 -19.91 -11.75
C VAL A 132 0.14 -20.53 -12.99
N GLY A 133 1.42 -20.92 -12.91
CA GLY A 133 2.17 -21.53 -14.01
C GLY A 133 2.53 -20.58 -15.16
N GLY A 134 2.33 -19.27 -15.01
CA GLY A 134 2.59 -18.28 -16.04
C GLY A 134 3.64 -17.22 -15.68
N GLY A 135 3.91 -16.34 -16.64
CA GLY A 135 4.75 -15.16 -16.47
C GLY A 135 3.97 -13.96 -15.93
N TYR A 136 4.68 -12.95 -15.43
CA TYR A 136 4.06 -11.71 -14.96
C TYR A 136 3.30 -10.98 -16.08
N TYR A 137 2.15 -10.42 -15.71
CA TYR A 137 1.51 -9.36 -16.48
C TYR A 137 2.30 -8.04 -16.37
N ALA A 138 1.86 -7.04 -17.14
CA ALA A 138 2.40 -5.68 -17.03
C ALA A 138 2.19 -5.10 -15.62
N PHE A 139 2.98 -4.07 -15.29
CA PHE A 139 2.80 -3.33 -14.05
C PHE A 139 1.52 -2.49 -14.08
N GLN A 140 0.85 -2.44 -12.94
CA GLN A 140 -0.24 -1.55 -12.58
C GLN A 140 0.29 -0.50 -11.59
N TYR A 141 -0.20 0.73 -11.74
CA TYR A 141 0.10 1.90 -10.92
C TYR A 141 -1.18 2.37 -10.26
N ASP A 142 -1.21 2.32 -8.92
CA ASP A 142 -2.42 2.60 -8.13
C ASP A 142 -3.69 2.02 -8.79
N SER A 143 -4.78 2.79 -8.84
CA SER A 143 -6.03 2.46 -9.51
C SER A 143 -6.16 3.11 -10.90
N GLU A 144 -5.04 3.35 -11.60
CA GLU A 144 -5.06 3.99 -12.91
C GLU A 144 -5.72 3.11 -13.98
N THR A 145 -6.56 3.71 -14.82
CA THR A 145 -7.30 3.04 -15.91
C THR A 145 -6.94 3.58 -17.30
N THR A 146 -5.85 4.34 -17.39
CA THR A 146 -5.36 4.96 -18.62
C THR A 146 -4.07 4.29 -19.09
N ASN A 147 -3.66 4.55 -20.34
CA ASN A 147 -2.42 4.01 -20.91
C ASN A 147 -2.33 2.47 -20.89
N GLY A 148 -3.47 1.79 -21.05
CA GLY A 148 -3.54 0.32 -21.08
C GLY A 148 -3.57 -0.35 -19.71
N GLN A 149 -3.86 0.42 -18.65
CA GLN A 149 -4.08 -0.11 -17.30
C GLN A 149 -5.55 -0.38 -17.04
N ASP A 150 -5.83 -1.40 -16.21
CA ASP A 150 -7.18 -1.85 -15.91
C ASP A 150 -7.71 -1.32 -14.56
N GLY A 151 -6.86 -0.61 -13.81
CA GLY A 151 -7.13 -0.20 -12.42
C GLY A 151 -6.83 -1.29 -11.40
N TYR A 152 -6.31 -2.44 -11.83
CA TYR A 152 -5.93 -3.57 -10.99
C TYR A 152 -4.90 -4.45 -11.70
N ALA A 153 -4.21 -5.31 -10.95
CA ALA A 153 -3.34 -6.34 -11.51
C ALA A 153 -4.05 -7.69 -11.47
N GLY A 154 -4.17 -8.35 -12.62
CA GLY A 154 -4.79 -9.67 -12.74
C GLY A 154 -5.60 -9.82 -14.01
N LEU A 155 -6.15 -11.01 -14.21
CA LEU A 155 -7.07 -11.29 -15.30
C LEU A 155 -8.19 -12.17 -14.77
N PHE A 156 -9.43 -11.71 -14.87
CA PHE A 156 -10.58 -12.44 -14.34
C PHE A 156 -10.66 -13.86 -14.92
N GLY A 157 -10.87 -14.83 -14.03
CA GLY A 157 -10.83 -16.26 -14.35
C GLY A 157 -9.43 -16.88 -14.42
N LYS A 158 -8.36 -16.13 -14.12
CA LYS A 158 -6.97 -16.66 -14.04
C LYS A 158 -6.42 -16.52 -12.63
N ALA A 159 -6.12 -17.66 -12.00
CA ALA A 159 -5.72 -17.68 -10.60
C ALA A 159 -4.35 -17.04 -10.46
N ILE A 160 -4.18 -16.15 -9.48
CA ILE A 160 -2.89 -15.54 -9.19
C ILE A 160 -2.01 -16.58 -8.48
N GLY A 161 -0.77 -16.72 -8.94
CA GLY A 161 0.27 -17.54 -8.30
C GLY A 161 1.40 -16.72 -7.68
N LYS A 162 1.65 -15.50 -8.18
CA LYS A 162 2.70 -14.60 -7.68
C LYS A 162 2.23 -13.16 -7.62
N PHE A 163 2.73 -12.41 -6.64
CA PHE A 163 2.50 -10.98 -6.47
C PHE A 163 3.81 -10.24 -6.19
N GLN A 164 3.97 -9.04 -6.74
CA GLN A 164 5.07 -8.11 -6.45
C GLN A 164 4.54 -6.69 -6.29
N LEU A 165 5.16 -5.91 -5.42
CA LEU A 165 4.81 -4.51 -5.13
C LEU A 165 6.05 -3.71 -4.72
N THR A 166 6.09 -2.45 -5.12
CA THR A 166 6.98 -1.40 -4.59
C THR A 166 6.26 -0.05 -4.61
N ILE A 167 6.82 0.97 -3.95
CA ILE A 167 6.34 2.35 -4.03
C ILE A 167 7.37 3.17 -4.82
N GLU A 168 6.92 3.91 -5.84
CA GLU A 168 7.78 4.79 -6.67
C GLU A 168 7.07 6.03 -7.18
#